data_AF-A0A3C0SYN2-F1
#
_entry.id   AF-A0A3C0SYN2-F1
#
_cell.length_a   1.000
_cell.length_b   1.000
_cell.length_c   1.000
_cell.angle_alpha   90.00
_cell.angle_beta   90.00
_cell.angle_gamma   90.00
#
_symmetry.space_group_name_H-M   'P 1'
#
loop_
_entity.id
_entity.type
_entity.pdbx_description
1 polymer ?
#
loop_
_entity_poly.entity_id
_entity_poly.type
_entity_poly.pdbx_seq_one_letter_code
_entity_poly.pdbx_strand_id
1 'polypeptide(L)'
;MIGFLLVYILNNASGVTVVMSPFFVAFFALCFAVTCGVVWEVFEYLMDVIAGTNMQKSGLHDTMGDLIINIGGALIISINGYIALHKSKNTVLTNTISGFMKKNPEMEKSIDEQKISRKEKNINKIEEEMTDIIRYDRKQPDWD
;
A
#
# COMPACT_ATOMS: atom_id res chain seq x y z
N MET A 1 -17.41 -24.23 -6.07
CA MET A 1 -18.27 -23.10 -6.50
C MET A 1 -18.16 -21.88 -5.58
N ILE A 2 -18.24 -22.03 -4.24
CA ILE A 2 -18.03 -20.90 -3.30
C ILE A 2 -16.67 -20.21 -3.49
N GLY A 3 -15.58 -20.97 -3.68
CA GLY A 3 -14.24 -20.41 -3.84
C GLY A 3 -14.09 -19.50 -5.08
N PHE A 4 -14.72 -19.85 -6.19
CA PHE A 4 -14.71 -19.01 -7.41
C PHE A 4 -15.56 -17.74 -7.22
N LEU A 5 -16.67 -17.84 -6.49
CA LEU A 5 -17.52 -16.69 -6.14
C LEU A 5 -16.82 -15.74 -5.18
N LEU A 6 -16.07 -16.27 -4.21
CA LEU A 6 -15.28 -15.48 -3.26
C LEU A 6 -14.13 -14.76 -3.97
N VAL A 7 -13.42 -15.44 -4.87
CA VAL A 7 -12.40 -14.83 -5.73
C VAL A 7 -13.01 -13.78 -6.65
N TYR A 8 -14.19 -14.02 -7.23
CA TYR A 8 -14.89 -13.05 -8.08
C TYR A 8 -15.32 -11.79 -7.31
N ILE A 9 -15.86 -11.94 -6.10
CA ILE A 9 -16.27 -10.83 -5.24
C ILE A 9 -15.06 -10.02 -4.75
N LEU A 10 -13.97 -10.70 -4.38
CA LEU A 10 -12.71 -10.05 -4.00
C LEU A 10 -12.06 -9.32 -5.19
N ASN A 11 -12.08 -9.93 -6.38
CA ASN A 11 -11.56 -9.33 -7.60
C ASN A 11 -12.38 -8.10 -8.04
N ASN A 12 -13.69 -8.12 -7.79
CA ASN A 12 -14.61 -7.02 -8.10
C ASN A 12 -14.68 -5.94 -6.99
N ALA A 13 -14.04 -6.16 -5.84
CA ALA A 13 -13.86 -5.16 -4.77
C ALA A 13 -12.70 -4.19 -5.06
N SER A 14 -12.16 -4.19 -6.29
CA SER A 14 -11.19 -3.22 -6.83
C SER A 14 -11.82 -1.84 -7.09
N GLY A 15 -12.65 -1.37 -6.17
CA GLY A 15 -13.33 -0.08 -6.24
C GLY A 15 -13.20 0.77 -4.98
N VAL A 16 -12.68 0.20 -3.89
CA VAL A 16 -12.38 1.01 -2.71
C VAL A 16 -10.99 1.59 -2.90
N THR A 17 -10.94 2.80 -3.44
CA THR A 17 -9.79 3.71 -3.28
C THR A 17 -9.67 4.02 -1.79
N VAL A 18 -9.13 3.05 -1.03
CA VAL A 18 -8.95 3.18 0.40
C VAL A 18 -7.88 4.25 0.61
N VAL A 19 -8.32 5.41 1.06
CA VAL A 19 -7.48 6.55 1.45
C VAL A 19 -6.69 6.27 2.75
N MET A 20 -6.67 5.02 3.24
CA MET A 20 -5.91 4.57 4.42
C MET A 20 -4.58 3.88 4.04
N SER A 21 -3.66 3.84 5.01
CA SER A 21 -2.33 3.24 4.83
C SER A 21 -2.45 1.78 4.36
N PRO A 22 -1.74 1.37 3.27
CA PRO A 22 -1.74 0.00 2.77
C PRO A 22 -1.42 -1.05 3.85
N PHE A 23 -0.65 -0.66 4.86
CA PHE A 23 -0.36 -1.49 6.03
C PHE A 23 -1.62 -1.86 6.82
N PHE A 24 -2.51 -0.90 7.08
CA PHE A 24 -3.72 -1.13 7.87
C PHE A 24 -4.69 -2.09 7.15
N VAL A 25 -4.79 -1.97 5.83
CA VAL A 25 -5.62 -2.87 5.01
C VAL A 25 -5.09 -4.30 5.05
N ALA A 26 -3.77 -4.47 4.89
CA ALA A 26 -3.13 -5.78 4.94
C ALA A 26 -3.26 -6.44 6.33
N PHE A 27 -3.12 -5.65 7.40
CA PHE A 27 -3.29 -6.11 8.78
C PHE A 27 -4.75 -6.50 9.08
N PHE A 28 -5.71 -5.68 8.66
CA PHE A 28 -7.13 -6.00 8.83
C PHE A 28 -7.53 -7.28 8.09
N ALA A 29 -7.06 -7.45 6.85
CA ALA A 29 -7.31 -8.66 6.07
C ALA A 29 -6.71 -9.91 6.73
N LEU A 30 -5.52 -9.80 7.32
CA LEU A 30 -4.88 -10.87 8.09
C LEU A 30 -5.76 -11.29 9.28
N CYS A 31 -6.15 -10.33 10.12
CA CYS A 31 -7.00 -10.59 11.29
C CYS A 31 -8.35 -11.19 10.90
N PHE A 32 -8.96 -10.68 9.82
CA PHE A 32 -10.23 -11.19 9.32
C PHE A 32 -10.12 -12.64 8.85
N ALA A 33 -9.09 -12.99 8.07
CA ALA A 33 -8.87 -14.35 7.59
C ALA A 33 -8.66 -15.35 8.73
N VAL A 34 -7.84 -14.99 9.73
CA VAL A 34 -7.61 -15.84 10.92
C VAL A 34 -8.89 -16.01 11.73
N THR A 35 -9.70 -14.95 11.87
CA THR A 35 -10.99 -15.01 12.59
C THR A 35 -11.96 -15.97 11.90
N CYS A 36 -12.04 -15.95 10.56
CA CYS A 36 -12.84 -16.91 9.82
C CYS A 36 -12.37 -18.36 10.05
N GLY A 37 -11.06 -18.59 10.11
CA GLY A 37 -10.50 -19.91 10.46
C GLY A 37 -10.92 -20.36 11.86
N VAL A 38 -10.83 -19.48 12.86
CA VAL A 38 -11.29 -19.79 14.23
C VAL A 38 -12.79 -20.12 14.28
N VAL A 39 -13.62 -19.37 13.54
CA VAL A 39 -15.07 -19.64 13.47
C VAL A 39 -15.35 -21.03 12.89
N TRP A 40 -14.55 -21.46 11.91
CA TRP A 40 -14.65 -22.80 11.33
C TRP A 40 -14.35 -23.89 12.37
N GLU A 41 -13.25 -23.76 13.12
CA GLU A 41 -12.91 -24.70 14.20
C GLU A 41 -13.99 -24.82 15.27
N VAL A 42 -14.62 -23.68 15.64
CA VAL A 42 -15.73 -23.67 16.59
C VAL A 42 -16.95 -24.41 16.03
N PHE A 43 -17.20 -24.28 14.73
CA PHE A 43 -18.27 -25.03 14.06
C PHE A 43 -17.99 -26.54 14.07
N GLU A 44 -16.76 -26.97 13.79
CA GLU A 44 -16.39 -28.39 13.83
C GLU A 44 -16.56 -28.99 15.23
N TYR A 45 -16.06 -28.29 16.26
CA TYR A 45 -16.28 -28.70 17.64
C TYR A 45 -17.78 -28.82 17.98
N LEU A 46 -18.59 -27.85 17.54
CA LEU A 46 -20.02 -27.86 17.79
C LEU A 46 -20.72 -29.05 17.12
N MET A 47 -20.34 -29.36 15.88
CA MET A 47 -20.88 -30.51 15.14
C MET A 47 -20.48 -31.84 15.78
N ASP A 48 -19.25 -31.96 16.26
CA ASP A 48 -18.78 -33.16 16.96
C ASP A 48 -19.55 -33.37 18.28
N VAL A 49 -19.88 -32.28 18.99
CA VAL A 49 -20.67 -32.34 20.24
C VAL A 49 -22.17 -32.61 19.99
N ILE A 50 -22.78 -31.95 19.00
CA ILE A 50 -24.25 -32.00 18.81
C ILE A 50 -24.67 -33.16 17.91
N ALA A 51 -23.92 -33.40 16.82
CA ALA A 51 -24.27 -34.40 15.81
C ALA A 51 -23.49 -35.71 15.97
N GLY A 52 -22.53 -35.77 16.90
CA GLY A 52 -21.69 -36.95 17.11
C GLY A 52 -20.79 -37.27 15.91
N THR A 53 -20.48 -36.26 15.09
CA THR A 53 -19.53 -36.38 13.99
C THR A 53 -18.10 -36.50 14.51
N ASN A 54 -17.16 -36.78 13.61
CA ASN A 54 -15.73 -36.74 13.91
C ASN A 54 -15.03 -35.85 12.87
N MET A 55 -15.36 -34.56 12.89
CA MET A 55 -14.79 -33.54 12.01
C MET A 55 -13.39 -33.13 12.46
N GLN A 56 -13.16 -32.98 13.77
CA GLN A 56 -11.84 -32.65 14.32
C GLN A 56 -10.84 -33.81 14.24
N LYS A 57 -11.23 -35.00 13.72
CA LYS A 57 -10.42 -36.22 13.52
C LYS A 57 -9.48 -36.58 14.68
N SER A 58 -8.28 -35.99 14.69
CA SER A 58 -7.22 -36.18 15.70
C SER A 58 -7.37 -35.25 16.92
N GLY A 59 -8.47 -34.52 16.99
CA GLY A 59 -8.81 -33.55 18.03
C GLY A 59 -7.90 -32.34 17.96
N LEU A 60 -7.13 -32.13 19.03
CA LEU A 60 -6.29 -30.94 19.22
C LEU A 60 -5.29 -30.74 18.07
N HIS A 61 -4.73 -31.81 17.52
CA HIS A 61 -3.67 -31.70 16.50
C HIS A 61 -4.22 -31.28 15.13
N ASP A 62 -5.47 -31.64 14.81
CA ASP A 62 -6.16 -31.22 13.58
C ASP A 62 -6.45 -29.71 13.66
N THR A 63 -7.14 -29.29 14.72
CA THR A 63 -7.48 -27.88 14.96
C THR A 63 -6.27 -26.97 15.04
N MET A 64 -5.22 -27.37 15.76
CA MET A 64 -3.99 -26.57 15.81
C MET A 64 -3.27 -26.55 14.47
N GLY A 65 -3.29 -27.64 13.71
CA GLY A 65 -2.74 -27.71 12.36
C GLY A 65 -3.45 -26.74 11.41
N ASP A 66 -4.78 -26.77 11.39
CA ASP A 66 -5.61 -25.94 10.52
C ASP A 66 -5.48 -24.45 10.86
N LEU A 67 -5.40 -24.09 12.15
CA LEU A 67 -5.11 -22.72 12.56
C LEU A 67 -3.71 -22.24 12.15
N ILE A 68 -2.68 -23.08 12.28
CA ILE A 68 -1.32 -22.73 11.85
C ILE A 68 -1.26 -22.52 10.34
N ILE A 69 -1.91 -23.40 9.56
CA ILE A 69 -1.98 -23.29 8.10
C ILE A 69 -2.75 -22.02 7.71
N ASN A 70 -3.87 -21.72 8.38
CA ASN A 70 -4.65 -20.50 8.13
C ASN A 70 -3.84 -19.23 8.41
N ILE A 71 -3.11 -19.18 9.53
CA ILE A 71 -2.23 -18.05 9.86
C ILE A 71 -1.11 -17.91 8.83
N GLY A 72 -0.45 -19.02 8.46
CA GLY A 72 0.62 -19.02 7.46
C GLY A 72 0.14 -18.53 6.09
N GLY A 73 -1.00 -19.05 5.62
CA GLY A 73 -1.63 -18.64 4.37
C GLY A 73 -2.03 -17.16 4.38
N ALA A 74 -2.65 -16.71 5.47
CA ALA A 74 -3.07 -15.32 5.62
C ALA A 74 -1.86 -14.35 5.67
N LEU A 75 -0.75 -14.74 6.30
CA LEU A 75 0.50 -13.95 6.30
C LEU A 75 1.08 -13.81 4.89
N ILE A 76 1.17 -14.90 4.13
CA ILE A 76 1.69 -14.88 2.76
C ILE A 76 0.82 -13.96 1.89
N ILE A 77 -0.51 -14.06 1.98
CA ILE A 77 -1.45 -13.23 1.23
C ILE A 77 -1.34 -11.76 1.66
N SER A 78 -1.23 -11.48 2.96
CA SER A 78 -1.10 -10.12 3.50
C SER A 78 0.19 -9.44 3.04
N ILE A 79 1.33 -10.16 3.04
CA ILE A 79 2.62 -9.66 2.54
C ILE A 79 2.54 -9.38 1.04
N ASN A 80 2.00 -10.32 0.25
CA ASN A 80 1.83 -10.12 -1.20
C ASN A 80 0.88 -8.94 -1.49
N GLY A 81 -0.22 -8.82 -0.74
CA GLY A 81 -1.16 -7.70 -0.83
C GLY A 81 -0.50 -6.36 -0.51
N TYR A 82 0.33 -6.31 0.53
CA TYR A 82 1.11 -5.11 0.88
C TYR A 82 2.06 -4.70 -0.25
N ILE A 83 2.84 -5.64 -0.80
CA ILE A 83 3.76 -5.39 -1.91
C ILE A 83 2.99 -4.92 -3.15
N ALA A 84 1.88 -5.58 -3.50
CA ALA A 84 1.05 -5.22 -4.65
C ALA A 84 0.46 -3.81 -4.51
N LEU A 85 -0.06 -3.45 -3.32
CA LEU A 85 -0.61 -2.12 -3.06
C LEU A 85 0.48 -1.03 -3.04
N HIS A 86 1.66 -1.33 -2.51
CA HIS A 86 2.78 -0.41 -2.51
C HIS A 86 3.30 -0.12 -3.93
N LYS A 87 3.34 -1.15 -4.78
CA LYS A 87 3.74 -1.02 -6.19
C LYS A 87 2.65 -0.32 -7.02
N SER A 88 1.37 -0.60 -6.73
CA SER A 88 0.21 -0.03 -7.42
C SER A 88 0.03 1.47 -7.17
N LYS A 89 0.28 1.98 -5.95
CA LYS A 89 0.20 3.44 -5.67
C LYS A 89 1.11 4.27 -6.58
N ASN A 90 2.30 3.76 -6.91
CA ASN A 90 3.24 4.45 -7.78
C ASN A 90 2.98 4.27 -9.27
N THR A 91 2.18 3.27 -9.69
CA THR A 91 1.92 2.97 -11.11
C THR A 91 0.52 3.38 -11.55
N VAL A 92 -0.51 3.21 -10.73
CA VAL A 92 -1.88 3.59 -11.08
C VAL A 92 -2.03 5.11 -11.05
N LEU A 93 -1.54 5.78 -10.00
CA LEU A 93 -1.62 7.24 -9.91
C LEU A 93 -0.84 7.92 -11.05
N THR A 94 0.37 7.45 -11.34
CA THR A 94 1.17 7.99 -12.45
C THR A 94 0.57 7.65 -13.82
N ASN A 95 0.08 6.43 -14.06
CA ASN A 95 -0.53 6.09 -15.35
C ASN A 95 -1.84 6.86 -15.59
N THR A 96 -2.64 7.08 -14.55
CA THR A 96 -3.87 7.87 -14.64
C THR A 96 -3.56 9.35 -14.85
N ILE A 97 -2.67 9.95 -14.06
CA ILE A 97 -2.26 11.36 -14.24
C ILE A 97 -1.59 11.55 -15.61
N SER A 98 -0.74 10.62 -16.06
CA SER A 98 -0.10 10.68 -17.38
C SER A 98 -1.13 10.56 -18.51
N GLY A 99 -2.13 9.69 -18.36
CA GLY A 99 -3.24 9.58 -19.32
C GLY A 99 -4.11 10.84 -19.38
N PHE A 100 -4.35 11.50 -18.24
CA PHE A 100 -5.05 12.78 -18.18
C PHE A 100 -4.21 13.94 -18.73
N MET A 101 -2.91 14.00 -18.41
CA MET A 101 -1.98 15.01 -18.95
C MET A 101 -1.87 14.88 -20.48
N LYS A 102 -1.78 13.66 -21.02
CA LYS A 102 -1.71 13.43 -22.46
C LYS A 102 -2.99 13.80 -23.21
N LYS A 103 -4.14 13.81 -22.53
CA LYS A 103 -5.42 14.30 -23.07
C LYS A 103 -5.60 15.81 -22.95
N ASN A 104 -4.78 16.48 -22.13
CA ASN A 104 -4.89 17.91 -21.86
C ASN A 104 -3.51 18.59 -21.97
N PRO A 105 -3.01 18.82 -23.20
CA PRO A 105 -1.65 19.30 -23.46
C PRO A 105 -1.36 20.70 -22.89
N GLU A 106 -2.40 21.51 -22.62
CA GLU A 106 -2.27 22.81 -21.96
C GLU A 106 -1.79 22.67 -20.50
N MET A 107 -2.21 21.61 -19.81
CA MET A 107 -1.73 21.34 -18.45
C MET A 107 -0.27 20.91 -18.44
N GLU A 108 0.18 20.16 -19.45
CA GLU A 108 1.58 19.75 -19.57
C GLU A 108 2.49 20.97 -19.75
N LYS A 109 2.12 21.92 -20.62
CA LYS A 109 2.85 23.17 -20.80
C LYS A 109 2.91 24.01 -19.51
N SER A 110 1.79 24.20 -18.83
CA SER A 110 1.77 24.99 -17.59
C SER A 110 2.60 24.37 -16.46
N ILE A 111 2.68 23.03 -16.39
CA ILE A 111 3.55 22.34 -15.43
C ILE A 111 5.02 22.56 -15.76
N ASP A 112 5.40 22.49 -17.04
CA ASP A 112 6.77 22.71 -17.47
C ASP A 112 7.20 24.18 -17.33
N GLU A 113 6.31 25.12 -17.63
CA GLU A 113 6.50 26.55 -17.32
C GLU A 113 6.71 26.80 -15.82
N GLN A 114 5.93 26.14 -14.96
CA GLN A 114 6.13 26.23 -13.51
C GLN A 114 7.46 25.61 -13.05
N LYS A 115 7.91 24.51 -13.66
CA LYS A 115 9.24 23.92 -13.36
C LYS A 115 10.37 24.86 -13.78
N ILE A 116 10.27 25.46 -14.96
CA ILE A 116 11.25 26.42 -15.47
C ILE A 116 11.30 27.64 -14.54
N SER A 117 10.14 28.23 -14.21
CA SER A 117 10.07 29.38 -13.31
C SER A 117 10.61 29.08 -11.91
N ARG A 118 10.34 27.90 -11.34
CA ARG A 118 10.94 27.47 -10.06
C ARG A 118 12.45 27.32 -10.16
N LYS A 119 12.96 26.75 -11.26
CA LYS A 119 14.40 26.58 -11.48
C LYS A 119 15.10 27.92 -11.60
N GLU A 120 14.53 28.87 -12.34
CA GLU A 120 15.03 30.24 -12.45
C GLU A 120 15.07 30.95 -11.10
N LYS A 121 13.99 30.86 -10.30
CA LYS A 121 13.98 31.44 -8.95
C LYS A 121 15.08 30.87 -8.06
N ASN A 122 15.34 29.57 -8.14
CA ASN A 122 16.41 28.93 -7.38
C ASN A 122 17.80 29.39 -7.86
N ILE A 123 18.00 29.54 -9.18
CA ILE A 123 19.25 30.05 -9.74
C ILE A 123 19.48 31.49 -9.30
N ASN A 124 18.48 32.37 -9.46
CA ASN A 124 18.61 33.77 -9.07
C ASN A 124 18.91 33.90 -7.57
N LYS A 125 18.31 33.05 -6.73
CA LYS A 125 18.62 33.01 -5.30
C LYS A 125 20.08 32.63 -5.04
N ILE A 126 20.62 31.63 -5.76
CA ILE A 126 22.03 31.23 -5.64
C ILE A 126 22.95 32.35 -6.12
N GLU A 127 22.60 33.05 -7.21
CA GLU A 127 23.37 34.19 -7.71
C GLU A 127 23.39 35.35 -6.71
N GLU A 128 22.28 35.61 -6.04
CA GLU A 128 22.17 36.63 -4.98
C GLU A 128 23.04 36.26 -3.76
N GLU A 129 22.96 35.00 -3.30
CA GLU A 129 23.81 34.48 -2.23
C GLU A 129 25.31 34.55 -2.58
N MET A 130 25.71 34.17 -3.81
CA MET A 130 27.10 34.29 -4.28
C MET A 130 27.57 35.75 -4.33
N THR A 131 26.69 36.67 -4.77
CA THR A 131 27.02 38.09 -4.87
C THR A 131 27.25 38.70 -3.50
N ASP A 132 26.45 38.30 -2.52
CA ASP A 132 26.62 38.74 -1.13
C ASP A 132 27.89 38.18 -0.50
N ILE A 133 28.27 36.93 -0.79
CA ILE A 133 29.55 36.34 -0.36
C ILE A 133 30.73 37.11 -0.96
N ILE A 134 30.73 37.39 -2.27
CA ILE A 134 31.80 38.16 -2.93
C ILE A 134 31.87 39.59 -2.39
N ARG A 135 30.72 40.20 -2.08
CA ARG A 135 30.67 41.55 -1.49
C ARG A 135 31.20 41.55 -0.05
N TYR A 136 30.92 40.51 0.71
CA TYR A 136 31.44 40.33 2.06
C TYR A 136 32.96 40.15 2.05
N ASP A 137 33.47 39.28 1.18
CA ASP A 137 34.91 39.02 1.00
C ASP A 137 35.67 40.30 0.61
N ARG A 138 35.15 41.08 -0.35
CA ARG A 138 35.74 42.36 -0.77
C ARG A 138 35.70 43.47 0.29
N LYS A 139 34.89 43.33 1.34
CA LYS A 139 34.80 44.27 2.46
C LYS A 139 35.62 43.84 3.68
N GLN A 140 36.19 42.63 3.67
CA GLN A 140 37.10 42.22 4.73
C GLN A 140 38.42 42.99 4.59
N PRO A 141 38.94 43.61 5.66
CA PRO A 141 40.28 44.17 5.64
C PRO A 141 41.29 43.04 5.55
N ASP A 142 42.21 43.17 4.62
CA ASP A 142 43.44 42.41 4.47
C ASP A 142 44.25 42.58 5.76
N TRP A 143 44.17 41.58 6.63
CA TRP A 143 45.05 41.42 7.79
C TRP A 143 46.31 40.67 7.32
N ASP A 144 47.14 41.36 6.52
CA ASP A 144 48.56 41.02 6.34
C ASP A 144 49.39 41.53 7.53
#